data_AF-A0A7Z0EC19-F1
#
_entry.id   AF-A0A7Z0EC19-F1
#
_cell.length_a   1.000
_cell.length_b   1.000
_cell.length_c   1.000
_cell.angle_alpha   90.00
_cell.angle_beta   90.00
_cell.angle_gamma   90.00
#
_symmetry.space_group_name_H-M   'P 1'
#
loop_
_entity.id
_entity.type
_entity.pdbx_description
1 polymer ?
#
loop_
_entity_poly.entity_id
_entity_poly.type
_entity_poly.pdbx_seq_one_letter_code
_entity_poly.pdbx_strand_id
1 'polypeptide(L)' 'MMGLDLDAVRAWVERTCAAQGVPVFVADAAVVGRVGTLLGSGAPARAPEGRAGVPGLTGSRRARSGSD' A
#
# COMPACT_ATOMS: atom_id res chain seq x y z
N MET A 1 11.58 -17.18 2.52
CA MET A 1 11.79 -15.74 2.27
C MET A 1 11.60 -15.04 3.61
N MET A 2 12.70 -14.66 4.26
CA MET A 2 12.64 -13.99 5.57
C MET A 2 12.07 -12.59 5.36
N GLY A 3 10.92 -12.31 5.98
CA GLY A 3 10.36 -10.95 6.00
C GLY A 3 11.37 -10.00 6.66
N LEU A 4 11.49 -8.79 6.12
CA LEU A 4 12.28 -7.74 6.75
C LEU A 4 11.65 -7.39 8.10
N ASP A 5 12.46 -7.42 9.16
CA ASP A 5 12.07 -6.88 10.45
C ASP A 5 11.90 -5.36 10.34
N LEU A 6 10.67 -4.89 10.55
CA LEU A 6 10.30 -3.49 10.33
C LEU A 6 11.00 -2.55 11.31
N ASP A 7 11.24 -3.01 12.55
CA ASP A 7 11.95 -2.23 13.55
C ASP A 7 13.44 -2.10 13.21
N ALA A 8 14.07 -3.17 12.72
CA ALA A 8 15.44 -3.12 12.20
C ALA A 8 15.58 -2.15 11.02
N VAL A 9 14.62 -2.15 10.09
CA VAL A 9 14.61 -1.21 8.95
C VAL A 9 14.48 0.23 9.43
N ARG A 10 13.54 0.50 10.34
CA ARG A 10 13.39 1.82 10.95
C ARG A 10 14.69 2.31 11.59
N ALA A 11 15.27 1.48 12.46
CA ALA A 11 16.49 1.84 13.18
C ALA A 11 17.70 2.01 12.24
N TRP A 12 17.70 1.35 11.09
CA TRP A 12 18.72 1.56 10.06
C TRP A 12 18.52 2.90 9.33
N VAL A 13 17.29 3.25 8.94
CA VAL A 13 16.98 4.52 8.26
C VAL A 13 17.33 5.72 9.15
N GLU A 14 16.80 5.76 10.37
CA GLU A 14 16.99 6.91 11.29
C GLU A 14 18.49 7.17 11.56
N ARG A 15 19.26 6.09 11.78
CA ARG A 15 20.71 6.17 12.00
C ARG A 15 21.46 6.67 10.78
N THR A 16 21.14 6.15 9.60
CA THR A 16 21.83 6.49 8.35
C THR A 16 21.57 7.95 7.96
N CYS A 17 20.34 8.43 8.14
CA CYS A 17 19.97 9.82 7.90
C CYS A 17 20.63 10.77 8.92
N ALA A 18 20.69 10.38 10.20
CA ALA A 18 21.41 11.15 11.22
C ALA A 18 22.92 11.27 10.89
N ALA A 19 23.55 10.19 10.41
CA ALA A 19 24.95 10.21 9.99
C ALA A 19 25.24 11.14 8.80
N GLN A 20 24.23 11.47 7.99
CA GLN A 20 24.32 12.41 6.87
C GLN A 20 24.00 13.86 7.27
N GLY A 21 23.71 14.12 8.54
CA GLY A 21 23.33 15.45 9.04
C GLY A 21 21.86 15.81 8.78
N VAL A 22 21.02 14.83 8.41
CA VAL A 22 19.58 15.04 8.15
C VAL A 22 18.79 14.09 9.07
N PRO A 23 18.62 14.42 10.36
CA PRO A 23 17.90 13.54 11.27
C PRO A 23 16.42 13.42 10.85
N VAL A 24 15.92 12.20 10.81
CA VAL A 24 14.51 11.88 10.50
C VAL A 24 13.92 11.01 11.59
N PHE A 25 12.59 11.01 11.69
CA PHE A 25 11.84 10.13 12.56
C PHE A 25 10.85 9.32 11.73
N VAL A 26 10.90 7.99 11.84
CA VAL A 26 9.97 7.11 11.12
C VAL A 26 8.76 6.85 12.00
N ALA A 27 7.64 7.49 11.67
CA ALA A 27 6.38 7.31 12.39
C ALA A 27 5.75 5.93 12.15
N ASP A 28 5.94 5.37 10.95
CA ASP A 28 5.44 4.04 10.57
C ASP A 28 6.44 3.35 9.64
N ALA A 29 7.02 2.25 10.12
CA ALA A 29 8.00 1.46 9.38
C ALA A 29 7.40 0.78 8.13
N ALA A 30 6.09 0.52 8.09
CA ALA A 30 5.42 -0.01 6.91
C ALA A 30 5.37 0.99 5.74
N VAL A 31 5.51 2.30 6.01
CA VAL A 31 5.64 3.33 4.97
C VAL A 31 6.99 3.20 4.25
N VAL A 32 8.07 2.88 4.98
CA VAL A 32 9.41 2.72 4.40
C VAL A 32 9.42 1.61 3.34
N GLY A 33 8.74 0.49 3.63
CA GLY A 33 8.57 -0.61 2.67
C GLY A 33 7.83 -0.17 1.39
N ARG A 34 6.76 0.63 1.52
CA ARG A 34 6.01 1.18 0.38
C ARG A 34 6.86 2.12 -0.47
N VAL A 35 7.68 2.97 0.15
CA VAL A 35 8.60 3.86 -0.56
C VAL A 35 9.62 3.06 -1.35
N GLY A 36 10.14 1.96 -0.81
CA GLY A 36 11.00 1.03 -1.58
C GLY A 36 10.31 0.51 -2.85
N THR A 37 9.06 0.06 -2.75
CA THR A 37 8.27 -0.35 -3.92
C THR A 37 8.11 0.78 -4.94
N LEU A 38 7.83 2.01 -4.50
CA LEU A 38 7.66 3.18 -5.38
C LEU A 38 8.97 3.58 -6.08
N LEU A 39 10.11 3.44 -5.39
CA LEU A 39 11.44 3.73 -5.94
C LEU A 39 11.97 2.59 -6.83
N GLY A 40 11.15 1.57 -7.10
CA GLY A 40 11.50 0.45 -7.96
C GLY A 40 12.44 -0.58 -7.32
N SER A 41 12.64 -0.54 -6.00
CA SER A 41 13.52 -1.48 -5.28
C SER A 41 12.84 -2.80 -4.86
N GLY A 42 11.58 -3.03 -5.22
CA GLY A 42 10.87 -4.28 -4.94
C GLY A 42 9.73 -4.59 -5.90
N ALA A 43 9.70 -5.82 -6.41
CA ALA A 43 8.65 -6.41 -7.24
C ALA A 43 7.24 -6.18 -6.67
N PRO A 44 6.18 -6.15 -7.51
CA PRO A 44 4.83 -5.80 -7.08
C PRO A 44 4.37 -6.70 -5.93
N ALA A 45 3.97 -6.07 -4.83
CA ALA A 45 3.27 -6.77 -3.76
C ALA A 45 1.98 -7.36 -4.33
N ARG A 46 1.86 -8.69 -4.37
CA ARG A 46 0.56 -9.34 -4.61
C ARG A 46 -0.39 -8.85 -3.52
N ALA A 47 -1.44 -8.15 -3.93
CA ALA A 47 -2.52 -7.77 -3.03
C ALA A 47 -3.10 -9.04 -2.41
N PRO A 48 -3.43 -9.05 -1.10
CA PRO A 48 -4.19 -10.14 -0.53
C PRO A 48 -5.55 -10.21 -1.20
N GLU A 49 -5.84 -11.31 -1.90
CA GLU A 49 -7.19 -11.68 -2.32
C GLU A 49 -8.05 -11.89 -1.07
N GLY A 50 -8.74 -10.82 -0.66
CA GLY A 50 -9.41 -10.85 0.63
C GLY A 50 -10.16 -9.58 1.01
N ARG A 51 -10.83 -8.91 0.07
CA ARG A 51 -12.03 -8.12 0.38
C ARG A 51 -13.07 -8.32 -0.72
N ALA A 52 -13.95 -9.28 -0.50
CA ALA A 52 -15.28 -9.28 -1.10
C ALA A 52 -16.08 -8.10 -0.51
N GLY A 53 -16.70 -7.30 -1.37
CA GLY A 53 -17.62 -6.19 -1.03
C GLY A 53 -17.38 -5.00 -1.96
N VAL A 54 -18.26 -4.61 -2.89
CA VAL A 54 -19.73 -4.70 -2.92
C VAL A 54 -20.25 -4.83 -4.37
N PRO A 55 -21.18 -5.76 -4.68
CA PRO A 55 -21.96 -5.69 -5.91
C PRO A 55 -23.14 -4.77 -5.69
N GLY A 56 -23.12 -3.60 -6.32
CA GLY A 56 -24.30 -2.74 -6.37
C GLY A 56 -23.93 -1.29 -6.55
N LEU A 57 -23.95 -0.85 -7.81
CA LEU A 57 -24.23 0.52 -8.31
C LEU A 57 -24.15 0.51 -9.85
N THR A 58 -24.86 -0.41 -10.53
CA THR A 58 -25.29 -0.16 -11.92
C THR A 58 -26.78 0.05 -11.86
N GLY A 59 -27.14 1.32 -12.02
CA GLY A 59 -28.46 1.84 -11.77
C GLY A 59 -29.54 1.20 -12.64
N SER A 60 -30.68 1.04 -12.00
CA SER A 60 -32.01 0.92 -12.58
C SER A 60 -32.19 1.87 -13.77
N ARG A 61 -32.37 1.33 -14.97
CA ARG A 61 -33.10 2.01 -16.04
C ARG A 61 -34.26 1.14 -16.50
N ARG A 62 -35.32 1.26 -15.69
CA ARG A 62 -36.75 1.06 -15.94
C ARG A 62 -37.12 0.51 -17.33
N ALA A 63 -37.73 -0.67 -17.31
CA ALA A 63 -38.57 -1.22 -18.36
C ALA A 63 -39.61 -0.20 -18.85
N ARG A 64 -39.76 -0.05 -20.16
CA ARG A 64 -40.99 0.42 -20.79
C ARG A 64 -41.51 -0.67 -21.72
N SER A 65 -42.42 -1.45 -21.18
CA SER A 65 -43.43 -2.19 -21.94
C SER A 65 -44.39 -1.17 -22.57
N GLY A 66 -44.75 -1.35 -23.84
CA GLY A 66 -45.74 -0.53 -24.52
C GLY A 66 -45.94 -1.01 -25.95
N SER A 67 -46.90 -1.91 -26.12
CA SER A 67 -47.45 -2.40 -27.37
C SER A 67 -48.19 -1.31 -28.14
N ASP A 68 -48.06 -1.32 -29.47
CA ASP A 68 -49.13 -1.03 -30.44
C ASP A 68 -48.93 -1.98 -31.64
#